data_AF-A0A7L5UMB4-F1
#
_entry.id   AF-A0A7L5UMB4-F1
#
_cell.length_a   1.000
_cell.length_b   1.000
_cell.length_c   1.000
_cell.angle_alpha   90.00
_cell.angle_beta   90.00
_cell.angle_gamma   90.00
#
_symmetry.space_group_name_H-M   'P 1'
#
loop_
_entity.id
_entity.type
_entity.pdbx_description
1 polymer ?
#
loop_
_entity_poly.entity_id
_entity_poly.type
_entity_poly.pdbx_seq_one_letter_code
_entity_poly.pdbx_strand_id
1 'polypeptide(L)' 'MASVKDGWHKVLGHDVYVEDGGVTHGKRVTEDGQTLAIYPYRREEIGGDQAFWLTTGVSLSTLRRGLQTGLYSLA' A
#
# COMPACT_ATOMS: atom_id res chain seq x y z
N MET A 1 0.36 -19.92 11.59
CA MET A 1 -0.17 -18.79 10.79
C MET A 1 0.61 -18.79 9.49
N ALA A 2 -0.05 -18.87 8.34
CA ALA A 2 0.67 -18.89 7.06
C ALA A 2 1.41 -17.55 6.90
N SER A 3 2.74 -17.59 6.75
CA SER A 3 3.48 -16.39 6.37
C SER A 3 3.00 -15.99 4.98
N VAL A 4 2.71 -14.70 4.79
CA VAL A 4 2.45 -14.20 3.44
C VAL A 4 3.75 -14.35 2.66
N LYS A 5 3.68 -15.05 1.52
CA LYS A 5 4.85 -15.24 0.66
C LYS A 5 5.31 -13.89 0.12
N ASP A 6 6.61 -13.65 0.11
CA ASP A 6 7.17 -12.47 -0.52
C ASP A 6 6.84 -12.42 -2.02
N GLY A 7 6.61 -11.24 -2.55
CA GLY A 7 6.26 -11.03 -3.95
C GLY A 7 5.11 -10.05 -4.16
N TRP A 8 4.61 -10.01 -5.40
CA TRP A 8 3.49 -9.15 -5.79
C TRP A 8 2.14 -9.77 -5.40
N HIS A 9 1.29 -8.98 -4.76
CA HIS A 9 -0.07 -9.32 -4.33
C HIS A 9 -1.05 -8.25 -4.81
N LYS A 10 -2.30 -8.62 -5.08
CA LYS A 10 -3.35 -7.65 -5.44
C LYS A 10 -4.21 -7.29 -4.23
N VAL A 11 -4.30 -5.99 -3.92
CA VAL A 11 -5.12 -5.44 -2.82
C VAL A 11 -6.01 -4.32 -3.35
N LEU A 12 -7.32 -4.55 -3.32
CA LEU A 12 -8.33 -3.57 -3.75
C LEU A 12 -8.06 -2.95 -5.13
N GLY A 13 -7.56 -3.76 -6.08
CA GLY A 13 -7.25 -3.32 -7.44
C GLY A 13 -5.81 -2.84 -7.65
N HIS A 14 -5.02 -2.67 -6.60
CA HIS A 14 -3.62 -2.25 -6.67
C HIS A 14 -2.68 -3.45 -6.51
N ASP A 15 -1.58 -3.45 -7.25
CA ASP A 15 -0.51 -4.44 -7.06
C ASP A 15 0.46 -3.94 -6.00
N VAL A 16 0.76 -4.75 -4.99
CA VAL A 16 1.64 -4.40 -3.87
C VAL A 16 2.69 -5.48 -3.65
N TYR A 17 3.92 -5.08 -3.39
CA TYR A 17 5.00 -5.98 -3.07
C TYR A 17 5.06 -6.20 -1.56
N VAL A 18 5.04 -7.47 -1.17
CA VAL A 18 5.20 -7.91 0.22
C VAL A 18 6.59 -8.49 0.39
N GLU A 19 7.26 -8.10 1.46
CA GLU A 19 8.54 -8.60 1.90
C GLU A 19 8.51 -8.74 3.42
N ASP A 20 8.92 -9.90 3.95
CA ASP A 20 8.89 -10.22 5.38
C ASP A 20 7.52 -10.00 6.03
N GLY A 21 6.45 -10.25 5.27
CA GLY A 21 5.06 -10.08 5.71
C GLY A 21 4.58 -8.62 5.77
N GLY A 22 5.43 -7.65 5.42
CA GLY A 22 5.10 -6.23 5.31
C GLY A 22 4.99 -5.77 3.86
N VAL A 23 4.14 -4.78 3.59
CA VAL A 23 4.07 -4.14 2.26
C VAL A 23 5.16 -3.08 2.18
N THR A 24 6.00 -3.16 1.15
CA THR A 24 7.12 -2.22 0.95
C THR A 24 6.85 -1.25 -0.21
N HIS A 25 6.19 -1.71 -1.28
CA HIS A 25 5.96 -0.91 -2.49
C HIS A 25 4.63 -1.29 -3.15
N GLY A 26 4.10 -0.44 -4.03
CA GLY A 26 2.99 -0.76 -4.91
C GLY A 26 3.25 -0.36 -6.36
N LYS A 27 2.42 -0.90 -7.25
CA LYS A 27 2.35 -0.59 -8.66
C LYS A 27 0.90 -0.36 -9.05
N ARG A 28 0.69 0.70 -9.82
CA ARG A 28 -0.59 0.97 -10.49
C ARG A 28 -0.33 1.01 -11.98
N VAL A 29 -1.08 0.23 -12.73
CA VAL A 29 -1.18 0.41 -14.18
C VAL A 29 -2.18 1.54 -14.42
N THR A 30 -1.74 2.60 -15.09
CA THR A 30 -2.63 3.70 -15.51
C THR A 30 -3.49 3.27 -16.69
N GLU A 31 -4.51 4.06 -17.01
CA GLU A 31 -5.37 3.82 -18.18
C GLU A 31 -4.56 3.80 -19.49
N ASP A 32 -3.43 4.52 -19.53
CA ASP A 32 -2.49 4.55 -20.64
C ASP A 32 -1.53 3.33 -20.69
N GLY A 33 -1.71 2.34 -19.80
CA GLY A 33 -0.86 1.15 -19.72
C GLY A 33 0.52 1.38 -19.09
N GLN A 34 0.78 2.56 -18.55
CA GLN A 34 2.04 2.84 -17.85
C GLN A 34 2.01 2.27 -16.43
N THR A 35 3.14 1.72 -15.98
CA THR A 35 3.28 1.26 -14.59
C THR A 35 3.88 2.38 -13.75
N LEU A 36 3.09 2.95 -12.84
CA LEU A 36 3.55 3.90 -11.85
C LEU A 36 3.87 3.18 -10.54
N ALA A 37 5.00 3.53 -9.93
CA ALA A 37 5.30 3.14 -8.56
C ALA A 37 4.40 3.95 -7.63
N ILE A 38 3.55 3.26 -6.86
CA ILE A 38 2.68 3.87 -5.86
C ILE A 38 3.10 3.37 -4.50
N TYR A 39 2.92 4.19 -3.46
CA TYR A 39 3.34 3.81 -2.13
C TYR A 39 2.17 3.92 -1.16
N PRO A 40 2.06 3.01 -0.17
CA PRO A 40 1.03 3.12 0.84
C PRO A 40 1.36 4.29 1.80
N TYR A 41 0.42 5.22 1.93
CA TYR A 41 0.54 6.40 2.79
C TYR A 41 -0.43 6.31 3.97
N ARG A 42 0.00 6.79 5.14
CA ARG A 42 -0.90 7.05 6.26
C ARG A 42 -1.56 8.42 6.10
N ARG A 43 -2.89 8.45 6.15
CA ARG A 43 -3.66 9.69 6.24
C ARG A 43 -3.54 10.22 7.68
N GLU A 44 -2.74 11.26 7.89
CA GLU A 44 -2.88 12.12 9.07
C GLU A 44 -3.97 13.18 8.79
N GLU A 45 -4.76 13.53 9.79
CA GLU A 45 -5.90 14.42 9.65
C GLU A 45 -5.45 15.88 9.44
N ILE A 46 -5.79 16.41 8.27
CA ILE A 46 -6.18 17.78 7.90
C ILE A 46 -5.69 18.91 8.83
N GLY A 47 -4.60 19.56 8.41
CA GLY A 47 -4.05 20.77 9.03
C GLY A 47 -2.72 21.26 8.44
N GLY A 48 -2.08 20.49 7.55
CA GLY A 48 -0.87 20.89 6.84
C GLY A 48 -0.06 19.69 6.35
N ASP A 49 -0.39 19.18 5.17
CA ASP A 49 0.45 18.42 4.22
C ASP A 49 1.61 17.57 4.76
N GLN A 50 1.37 16.57 5.62
CA GLN A 50 2.34 15.48 5.81
C GLN A 50 1.66 14.11 5.76
N ALA A 51 1.59 13.54 4.54
CA ALA A 51 1.36 12.11 4.35
C ALA A 51 2.73 11.40 4.36
N PHE A 52 2.97 10.54 5.35
CA PHE A 52 4.22 9.79 5.44
C PHE A 52 4.11 8.44 4.72
N TRP A 53 5.21 8.06 4.08
CA TRP A 53 5.41 6.76 3.45
C TRP A 53 5.44 5.69 4.54
N LEU A 54 4.69 4.60 4.36
CA LEU A 54 4.84 3.42 5.20
C LEU A 54 6.13 2.71 4.77
N THR A 55 7.25 3.09 5.41
CA THR A 55 8.57 2.61 5.01
C THR A 55 8.87 1.19 5.44
N THR A 56 8.21 0.65 6.48
CA THR A 56 8.35 -0.75 6.92
C THR A 56 7.18 -1.20 7.82
N GLY A 57 6.80 -2.48 7.75
CA GLY A 57 6.02 -3.15 8.81
C GLY A 57 4.49 -3.16 8.72
N VAL A 58 3.89 -2.56 7.68
CA VAL A 58 2.43 -2.69 7.50
C VAL A 58 2.10 -4.02 6.86
N SER A 59 1.50 -4.92 7.63
CA SER A 59 1.05 -6.20 7.09
C SER A 59 0.01 -6.02 5.98
N LEU A 60 -0.06 -6.99 5.06
CA LEU A 60 -1.03 -6.98 3.95
C LEU A 60 -2.49 -6.77 4.42
N SER A 61 -2.85 -7.37 5.56
CA SER A 61 -4.18 -7.23 6.16
C SER A 61 -4.40 -5.83 6.75
N THR A 62 -3.38 -5.25 7.40
CA THR A 62 -3.41 -3.87 7.89
C THR A 62 -3.58 -2.89 6.73
N LEU A 63 -2.84 -3.09 5.63
CA LEU A 63 -2.97 -2.25 4.43
C LEU A 63 -4.40 -2.34 3.86
N ARG A 64 -4.90 -3.56 3.64
CA ARG A 64 -6.25 -3.78 3.12
C ARG A 64 -7.31 -3.08 3.97
N ARG A 65 -7.24 -3.23 5.30
CA ARG A 65 -8.17 -2.59 6.22
C ARG A 65 -8.04 -1.07 6.16
N GLY A 66 -6.83 -0.53 6.16
CA GLY A 66 -6.61 0.91 6.12
C GLY A 66 -7.11 1.55 4.83
N LEU A 67 -6.99 0.87 3.69
CA LEU A 67 -7.57 1.33 2.42
C LEU A 67 -9.10 1.30 2.44
N GLN A 68 -9.71 0.26 3.03
CA GLN A 68 -11.18 0.17 3.17
C GLN A 68 -11.74 1.26 4.08
N THR A 69 -11.04 1.63 5.16
CA THR A 69 -11.49 2.65 6.11
C THR A 69 -11.06 4.06 5.74
N GLY A 70 -10.34 4.25 4.63
CA GLY A 70 -9.79 5.54 4.22
C GLY A 70 -8.67 6.08 5.14
N LEU A 71 -8.10 5.21 5.97
CA LEU A 71 -6.93 5.50 6.82
C LEU A 71 -5.64 5.53 5.99
N TYR A 72 -5.60 4.73 4.92
CA TYR A 72 -4.50 4.71 3.97
C TYR A 72 -4.96 5.15 2.58
N SER A 73 -4.05 5.76 1.85
CA SER A 73 -4.20 6.04 0.42
C SER A 73 -2.99 5.48 -0.33
N LEU A 74 -3.20 5.15 -1.60
CA LEU A 74 -2.14 4.82 -2.55
C LEU A 74 -2.10 5.97 -3.57
N ALA A 75 -0.98 6.67 -3.63
CA ALA A 75 -0.71 7.74 -4.59
C ALA A 75 0.58 7.44 -5.36
#